data_AF-A0A0N1P163-F1
#
_entry.id   AF-A0A0N1P163-F1
#
_cell.length_a   1.000
_cell.length_b   1.000
_cell.length_c   1.000
_cell.angle_alpha   90.00
_cell.angle_beta   90.00
_cell.angle_gamma   90.00
#
_symmetry.space_group_name_H-M   'P 1'
#
loop_
_entity.id
_entity.type
_entity.pdbx_description
1 polymer ?
#
loop_
_entity_poly.entity_id
_entity_poly.type
_entity_poly.pdbx_seq_one_letter_code
_entity_poly.pdbx_strand_id
1 'polypeptide(L)'
;MFVVFLLALPALFLRTNRTWLHLHAIGVTLTAFVTLGIGLRIWFDTLETHKNLAPIWSKQSPAIQSLLQARFNCCAYNNPSLFIRDQTCPTAAVAAQLGPCMVPFGSFANQFLDVVFTAFFGFCAVDLLLLLGTLCLIKERKERERFRRIDLKLSGMVVL
;
A
#
# COMPACT_ATOMS: atom_id res chain seq x y z
N MET A 1 9.90 4.24 -5.90
CA MET A 1 9.85 2.97 -6.67
C MET A 1 10.70 3.01 -7.94
N PHE A 2 10.35 3.76 -9.00
CA PHE A 2 11.10 3.75 -10.26
C PHE A 2 12.58 4.18 -10.12
N VAL A 3 12.85 5.23 -9.34
CA VAL A 3 14.23 5.68 -9.05
C VAL A 3 15.03 4.60 -8.33
N VAL A 4 14.43 3.90 -7.36
CA VAL A 4 15.09 2.84 -6.59
C VAL A 4 15.43 1.65 -7.49
N PHE A 5 14.55 1.32 -8.43
CA PHE A 5 14.80 0.30 -9.46
C PHE A 5 15.98 0.69 -10.36
N LEU A 6 16.02 1.94 -10.84
CA LEU A 6 17.13 2.41 -11.66
C LEU A 6 18.47 2.39 -10.90
N LEU A 7 18.47 2.64 -9.59
CA LEU A 7 19.67 2.51 -8.74
C LEU A 7 20.14 1.06 -8.59
N ALA A 8 19.27 0.07 -8.80
CA ALA A 8 19.67 -1.35 -8.76
C ALA A 8 20.55 -1.72 -9.97
N LEU A 9 20.34 -1.11 -11.14
CA LEU A 9 21.09 -1.41 -12.36
C LEU A 9 22.61 -1.18 -12.19
N PRO A 10 23.10 0.02 -11.84
CA PRO A 10 24.53 0.22 -11.63
C PRO A 10 25.05 -0.59 -10.43
N ALA A 11 24.24 -0.86 -9.41
CA ALA A 11 24.64 -1.70 -8.28
C ALA A 11 24.93 -3.18 -8.68
N LEU A 12 24.22 -3.69 -9.69
CA LEU A 12 24.44 -5.01 -10.27
C LEU A 12 25.65 -5.04 -11.21
N PHE A 13 25.76 -4.06 -12.12
CA PHE A 13 26.83 -4.05 -13.13
C PHE A 13 28.19 -3.57 -12.59
N LEU A 14 28.21 -2.58 -11.70
CA LEU A 14 29.45 -2.00 -11.15
C LEU A 14 29.83 -2.71 -9.85
N ARG A 15 30.37 -3.93 -9.97
CA ARG A 15 30.72 -4.80 -8.85
C ARG A 15 31.69 -4.16 -7.84
N THR A 16 32.53 -3.23 -8.31
CA THR A 16 33.59 -2.57 -7.53
C THR A 16 33.09 -1.44 -6.63
N ASN A 17 31.97 -0.78 -6.97
CA ASN A 17 31.51 0.40 -6.24
C ASN A 17 30.32 0.08 -5.32
N ARG A 18 30.59 0.01 -4.01
CA ARG A 18 29.59 -0.30 -2.98
C ARG A 18 28.62 0.83 -2.67
N THR A 19 28.95 2.07 -3.06
CA THR A 19 28.11 3.24 -2.77
C THR A 19 26.72 3.08 -3.38
N TRP A 20 26.63 2.58 -4.62
CA TRP A 20 25.35 2.28 -5.28
C TRP A 20 24.51 1.24 -4.52
N LEU A 21 25.16 0.23 -3.93
CA LEU A 21 24.49 -0.81 -3.17
C LEU A 21 23.92 -0.26 -1.84
N HIS A 22 24.66 0.64 -1.18
CA HIS A 22 24.16 1.37 0.00
C HIS A 22 23.03 2.34 -0.34
N LEU A 23 23.15 3.11 -1.44
CA LEU A 23 22.10 4.01 -1.91
C LEU A 23 20.82 3.26 -2.27
N HIS A 24 20.95 2.10 -2.93
CA HIS A 24 19.82 1.22 -3.22
C HIS A 24 19.16 0.72 -1.91
N ALA A 25 19.94 0.24 -0.94
CA ALA A 25 19.41 -0.21 0.35
C ALA A 25 18.66 0.90 1.11
N ILE A 26 19.18 2.13 1.11
CA ILE A 26 18.51 3.29 1.72
C ILE A 26 17.20 3.59 0.96
N GLY A 27 17.23 3.57 -0.37
CA GLY A 27 16.05 3.82 -1.20
C GLY A 27 14.94 2.78 -1.03
N VAL A 28 15.30 1.50 -0.93
CA VAL A 28 14.36 0.41 -0.61
C VAL A 28 13.76 0.62 0.77
N THR A 29 14.60 0.92 1.77
CA THR A 29 14.14 1.18 3.15
C THR A 29 13.14 2.34 3.22
N LEU A 30 13.47 3.48 2.59
CA LEU A 30 12.57 4.63 2.53
C LEU A 30 11.24 4.26 1.87
N THR A 31 11.29 3.49 0.78
CA THR A 31 10.04 3.11 0.12
C THR A 31 9.22 2.15 0.96
N ALA A 32 9.84 1.18 1.62
CA ALA A 32 9.15 0.26 2.52
C ALA A 32 8.39 1.04 3.63
N PHE A 33 9.01 2.07 4.21
CA PHE A 33 8.35 2.91 5.22
C PHE A 33 7.17 3.71 4.65
N VAL A 34 7.31 4.28 3.45
CA VAL A 34 6.22 5.03 2.81
C VAL A 34 5.05 4.09 2.45
N THR A 35 5.34 2.96 1.83
CA THR A 35 4.36 1.93 1.45
C THR A 35 3.64 1.40 2.70
N LEU A 36 4.38 1.15 3.78
CA LEU A 36 3.81 0.70 5.06
C LEU A 36 2.92 1.77 5.69
N GLY A 37 3.35 3.03 5.67
CA GLY A 37 2.55 4.15 6.19
C GLY A 37 1.23 4.32 5.43
N ILE A 38 1.26 4.23 4.11
CA ILE A 38 0.06 4.28 3.26
C ILE A 38 -0.84 3.06 3.56
N GLY A 39 -0.28 1.86 3.59
CA GLY A 39 -1.02 0.63 3.89
C GLY A 39 -1.71 0.68 5.26
N LEU A 40 -1.01 1.16 6.29
CA LEU A 40 -1.57 1.36 7.63
C LEU A 40 -2.70 2.40 7.63
N ARG A 41 -2.53 3.52 6.94
CA ARG A 41 -3.58 4.56 6.86
C ARG A 41 -4.87 4.01 6.25
N ILE A 42 -4.75 3.27 5.15
CA ILE A 42 -5.88 2.65 4.44
C ILE A 42 -6.50 1.55 5.32
N TRP A 43 -5.68 0.74 5.97
CA TRP A 43 -6.16 -0.27 6.91
C TRP A 43 -6.97 0.35 8.06
N PHE A 44 -6.52 1.46 8.65
CA PHE A 44 -7.33 2.19 9.65
C PHE A 44 -8.65 2.70 9.07
N ASP A 45 -8.67 3.14 7.81
CA ASP A 45 -9.92 3.57 7.17
C ASP A 45 -10.93 2.42 7.04
N THR A 46 -10.49 1.16 6.93
CA THR A 46 -11.39 -0.02 6.92
C THR A 46 -12.12 -0.25 8.24
N LEU A 47 -11.48 0.10 9.37
CA LEU A 47 -12.08 -0.03 10.70
C LEU A 47 -13.19 1.01 10.94
N GLU A 48 -13.05 2.19 10.34
CA GLU A 48 -14.00 3.30 10.48
C GLU A 48 -14.79 3.58 9.19
N THR A 49 -14.93 2.59 8.29
CA THR A 49 -15.55 2.79 6.97
C THR A 49 -16.92 3.45 7.03
N HIS A 50 -17.81 3.02 7.93
CA HIS A 50 -19.14 3.61 8.06
C HIS A 50 -19.13 5.08 8.52
N LYS A 51 -18.12 5.48 9.30
CA LYS A 51 -17.94 6.87 9.74
C LYS A 51 -17.33 7.73 8.64
N ASN A 52 -16.36 7.17 7.90
CA ASN A 52 -15.65 7.85 6.82
C ASN A 52 -16.49 8.02 5.55
N LEU A 53 -17.39 7.07 5.26
CA LEU A 53 -18.27 7.13 4.10
C LEU A 53 -19.46 8.09 4.26
N ALA A 54 -19.89 8.38 5.49
CA ALA A 54 -21.01 9.29 5.76
C ALA A 54 -20.81 10.71 5.18
N PRO A 55 -19.68 11.40 5.43
CA PRO A 55 -19.43 12.71 4.83
C PRO A 55 -19.18 12.64 3.31
N ILE A 56 -18.76 11.48 2.78
CA ILE A 56 -18.58 11.29 1.34
C ILE A 56 -19.95 11.20 0.66
N TRP A 57 -20.87 10.43 1.24
CA TRP A 57 -22.25 10.30 0.79
C TRP A 57 -22.96 11.66 0.75
N SER A 58 -22.89 12.43 1.86
CA SER A 58 -23.60 13.70 1.96
C SER A 58 -23.09 14.78 1.00
N LYS A 59 -21.82 14.70 0.58
CA LYS A 59 -21.24 15.59 -0.44
C LYS A 59 -21.63 15.22 -1.87
N GLN A 60 -22.15 14.03 -2.12
CA GLN A 60 -22.57 13.64 -3.46
C GLN A 60 -23.85 14.35 -3.87
N SER A 61 -24.01 14.59 -5.18
CA SER A 61 -25.24 15.16 -5.73
C SER A 61 -26.42 14.20 -5.55
N PRO A 62 -27.67 14.71 -5.51
CA PRO A 62 -28.85 13.86 -5.38
C PRO A 62 -28.96 12.80 -6.48
N ALA A 63 -28.48 13.10 -7.69
CA ALA A 63 -28.46 12.15 -8.80
C ALA A 63 -27.52 10.95 -8.53
N ILE A 64 -26.33 11.19 -7.98
CA ILE A 64 -25.39 10.12 -7.61
C ILE A 64 -25.95 9.30 -6.44
N GLN A 65 -26.55 9.97 -5.45
CA GLN A 65 -27.18 9.27 -4.33
C GLN A 65 -28.32 8.35 -4.79
N SER A 66 -29.19 8.80 -5.69
CA SER A 66 -30.25 7.95 -6.28
C SER A 66 -29.66 6.77 -7.08
N LEU A 67 -28.60 6.98 -7.85
CA LEU A 67 -27.92 5.89 -8.55
C LEU A 67 -27.33 4.85 -7.57
N LEU A 68 -26.76 5.30 -6.45
CA LEU A 68 -26.25 4.42 -5.40
C LEU A 68 -27.39 3.66 -4.70
N GLN A 69 -28.52 4.32 -4.41
CA GLN A 69 -29.72 3.68 -3.85
C GLN A 69 -30.23 2.56 -4.77
N ALA A 70 -30.33 2.83 -6.07
CA ALA A 70 -30.72 1.84 -7.07
C ALA A 70 -29.71 0.68 -7.18
N ARG A 71 -28.41 0.98 -7.16
CA ARG A 71 -27.35 -0.04 -7.28
C ARG A 71 -27.29 -0.99 -6.09
N PHE A 72 -27.43 -0.45 -4.88
CA PHE A 72 -27.29 -1.21 -3.63
C PHE A 72 -28.64 -1.65 -3.04
N ASN A 73 -29.75 -1.33 -3.73
CA ASN A 73 -31.11 -1.63 -3.32
C ASN A 73 -31.37 -1.25 -1.85
N CYS A 74 -31.16 0.02 -1.53
CA CYS A 74 -31.20 0.56 -0.18
C CYS A 74 -31.67 2.02 -0.20
N CYS A 75 -32.09 2.55 0.96
CA CYS A 75 -32.67 3.89 1.05
C CYS A 75 -32.00 4.74 2.12
N ALA A 76 -31.52 5.92 1.71
CA ALA A 76 -30.75 6.86 2.54
C ALA A 76 -29.48 6.24 3.16
N TYR A 77 -28.61 7.08 3.73
CA TYR A 77 -27.36 6.58 4.30
C TYR A 77 -27.54 5.87 5.65
N ASN A 78 -27.98 6.58 6.68
CA ASN A 78 -28.15 6.08 8.05
C ASN A 78 -29.63 6.02 8.48
N ASN A 79 -30.41 7.02 8.09
CA ASN A 79 -31.82 7.16 8.46
C ASN A 79 -32.69 6.95 7.23
N PRO A 80 -33.48 5.87 7.14
CA PRO A 80 -34.29 5.53 5.97
C PRO A 80 -35.40 6.53 5.67
N SER A 81 -35.60 7.56 6.49
CA SER A 81 -36.54 8.68 6.30
C SER A 81 -35.92 9.92 5.61
N LEU A 82 -34.59 9.99 5.47
CA LEU A 82 -33.86 11.07 4.76
C LEU A 82 -33.47 10.66 3.33
N PHE A 83 -34.29 9.83 2.69
CA PHE A 83 -34.02 9.30 1.36
C PHE A 83 -34.41 10.30 0.27
N ILE A 84 -33.69 10.26 -0.84
CA ILE A 84 -34.13 10.92 -2.06
C ILE A 84 -35.20 10.03 -2.68
N ARG A 85 -36.33 10.63 -3.05
CA ARG A 85 -37.42 9.92 -3.72
C ARG A 85 -37.00 9.59 -5.13
N ASP A 86 -36.90 8.29 -5.40
CA ASP A 86 -36.59 7.74 -6.71
C ASP A 86 -37.43 6.48 -6.96
N GLN A 87 -37.13 5.75 -8.05
CA GLN A 87 -37.86 4.52 -8.39
C GLN A 87 -37.63 3.40 -7.37
N THR A 88 -36.48 3.42 -6.67
CA THR A 88 -36.09 2.41 -5.67
C THR A 88 -36.78 2.68 -4.32
N CYS A 89 -36.84 3.95 -3.94
CA CYS A 89 -37.40 4.44 -2.69
C CYS A 89 -38.56 5.42 -2.99
N PRO A 90 -39.73 4.93 -3.43
CA PRO A 90 -40.86 5.81 -3.78
C PRO A 90 -41.60 6.35 -2.55
N THR A 91 -41.66 5.55 -1.47
CA THR A 91 -42.39 5.86 -0.24
C THR A 91 -41.57 5.52 1.00
N ALA A 92 -41.91 6.15 2.13
CA ALA A 92 -41.23 5.88 3.40
C ALA A 92 -41.45 4.45 3.91
N ALA A 93 -42.58 3.81 3.55
CA ALA A 93 -42.85 2.42 3.89
C ALA A 93 -41.90 1.46 3.16
N VAL A 94 -41.66 1.69 1.86
CA VAL A 94 -40.69 0.94 1.07
C VAL A 94 -39.27 1.20 1.58
N ALA A 95 -38.93 2.46 1.88
CA ALA A 95 -37.62 2.79 2.44
C ALA A 95 -37.33 2.12 3.79
N ALA A 96 -38.34 1.97 4.65
CA ALA A 96 -38.22 1.23 5.91
C ALA A 96 -38.03 -0.28 5.69
N GLN A 97 -38.56 -0.85 4.60
CA GLN A 97 -38.38 -2.26 4.26
C GLN A 97 -36.99 -2.55 3.69
N LEU A 98 -36.44 -1.70 2.80
CA LEU A 98 -35.11 -1.90 2.24
C LEU A 98 -33.99 -1.55 3.22
N GLY A 99 -34.24 -0.60 4.14
CA GLY A 99 -33.28 -0.19 5.15
C GLY A 99 -32.15 0.70 4.62
N PRO A 100 -31.18 1.07 5.49
CA PRO A 100 -30.14 2.06 5.19
C PRO A 100 -29.02 1.52 4.28
N CYS A 101 -28.50 2.38 3.40
CA CYS A 101 -27.39 2.09 2.51
C CYS A 101 -26.03 1.93 3.20
N MET A 102 -25.89 2.37 4.46
CA MET A 102 -24.63 2.30 5.21
C MET A 102 -23.99 0.91 5.17
N VAL A 103 -24.78 -0.15 5.33
CA VAL A 103 -24.28 -1.55 5.37
C VAL A 103 -23.85 -2.05 3.99
N PRO A 104 -24.70 -2.10 2.95
CA PRO A 104 -24.30 -2.61 1.64
C PRO A 104 -23.24 -1.75 0.96
N PHE A 105 -23.30 -0.42 1.12
CA PHE A 105 -22.29 0.48 0.59
C PHE A 105 -20.95 0.33 1.34
N GLY A 106 -21.00 0.20 2.67
CA GLY A 106 -19.82 -0.03 3.50
C GLY A 106 -19.15 -1.37 3.20
N SER A 107 -19.93 -2.43 2.99
CA SER A 107 -19.40 -3.75 2.62
C SER A 107 -18.66 -3.73 1.28
N PHE A 108 -19.22 -3.07 0.27
CA PHE A 108 -18.56 -2.90 -1.02
C PHE A 108 -17.24 -2.09 -0.90
N ALA A 109 -17.27 -1.00 -0.15
CA ALA A 109 -16.08 -0.18 0.08
C ALA A 109 -15.00 -0.95 0.86
N ASN A 110 -15.39 -1.70 1.89
CA ASN A 110 -14.46 -2.54 2.66
C ASN A 110 -13.78 -3.57 1.78
N GLN A 111 -14.52 -4.30 0.94
CA GLN A 111 -13.92 -5.30 0.06
C GLN A 111 -12.88 -4.68 -0.90
N PHE A 112 -13.14 -3.48 -1.39
CA PHE A 112 -12.17 -2.76 -2.22
C PHE A 112 -10.93 -2.34 -1.40
N LEU A 113 -11.15 -1.73 -0.23
CA LEU A 113 -10.05 -1.30 0.64
C LEU A 113 -9.20 -2.49 1.13
N ASP A 114 -9.81 -3.64 1.38
CA ASP A 114 -9.18 -4.89 1.79
C ASP A 114 -8.14 -5.36 0.76
N VAL A 115 -8.53 -5.39 -0.51
CA VAL A 115 -7.63 -5.75 -1.61
C VAL A 115 -6.48 -4.76 -1.71
N VAL A 116 -6.78 -3.47 -1.59
CA VAL A 116 -5.78 -2.40 -1.73
C VAL A 116 -4.75 -2.46 -0.60
N PHE A 117 -5.17 -2.46 0.67
CA PHE A 117 -4.20 -2.50 1.79
C PHE A 117 -3.41 -3.81 1.78
N THR A 118 -4.03 -4.94 1.41
CA THR A 118 -3.34 -6.24 1.35
C THR A 118 -2.24 -6.20 0.29
N ALA A 119 -2.51 -5.59 -0.87
CA ALA A 119 -1.49 -5.39 -1.89
C ALA A 119 -0.32 -4.53 -1.38
N PHE A 120 -0.60 -3.44 -0.66
CA PHE A 120 0.44 -2.59 -0.06
C PHE A 120 1.30 -3.36 0.95
N PHE A 121 0.70 -4.12 1.87
CA PHE A 121 1.48 -4.97 2.80
C PHE A 121 2.26 -6.07 2.07
N GLY A 122 1.73 -6.61 0.98
CA GLY A 122 2.44 -7.53 0.10
C GLY A 122 3.70 -6.91 -0.50
N PHE A 123 3.61 -5.66 -1.00
CA PHE A 123 4.80 -4.93 -1.48
C PHE A 123 5.82 -4.67 -0.37
N CYS A 124 5.37 -4.35 0.86
CA CYS A 124 6.28 -4.20 2.00
C CYS A 124 7.07 -5.49 2.29
N ALA A 125 6.43 -6.67 2.15
CA ALA A 125 7.12 -7.95 2.31
C ALA A 125 8.19 -8.18 1.23
N VAL A 126 7.88 -7.82 -0.02
CA VAL A 126 8.85 -7.88 -1.14
C VAL A 126 10.02 -6.92 -0.91
N ASP A 127 9.75 -5.69 -0.46
CA ASP A 127 10.78 -4.71 -0.13
C ASP A 127 11.71 -5.21 0.99
N LEU A 128 11.16 -5.89 2.00
CA LEU A 128 11.96 -6.48 3.08
C LEU A 128 12.88 -7.61 2.56
N LEU A 129 12.37 -8.49 1.70
CA LEU A 129 13.18 -9.55 1.09
C LEU A 129 14.30 -8.96 0.22
N LEU A 130 14.00 -7.92 -0.57
CA LEU A 130 14.98 -7.22 -1.39
C LEU A 130 16.05 -6.51 -0.55
N LEU A 131 15.65 -5.90 0.57
CA LEU A 131 16.56 -5.26 1.51
C LEU A 131 17.51 -6.29 2.13
N LEU A 132 17.00 -7.44 2.60
CA LEU A 132 17.82 -8.51 3.15
C LEU A 132 18.82 -9.03 2.11
N GLY A 133 18.38 -9.29 0.89
CA GLY A 133 19.26 -9.70 -0.22
C GLY A 133 20.36 -8.66 -0.49
N THR A 134 20.01 -7.37 -0.50
CA THR A 134 20.96 -6.28 -0.70
C THR A 134 21.99 -6.22 0.44
N LEU A 135 21.57 -6.37 1.70
CA LEU A 135 22.45 -6.38 2.86
C LEU A 135 23.40 -7.58 2.85
N CYS A 136 22.92 -8.77 2.48
CA CYS A 136 23.75 -9.95 2.27
C CYS A 136 24.84 -9.70 1.22
N LEU A 137 24.48 -9.10 0.08
CA LEU A 137 25.43 -8.75 -0.98
C LEU A 137 26.45 -7.69 -0.53
N ILE A 138 26.04 -6.68 0.24
CA ILE A 138 26.96 -5.68 0.82
C ILE A 138 27.98 -6.39 1.72
N LYS A 139 27.52 -7.28 2.60
CA LYS A 139 28.38 -8.02 3.52
C LYS A 139 29.34 -8.94 2.78
N GLU A 140 28.87 -9.70 1.79
CA GLU A 140 29.73 -10.60 1.00
C GLU A 140 30.83 -9.82 0.25
N ARG A 141 30.48 -8.71 -0.42
CA ARG A 141 31.47 -7.85 -1.08
C ARG A 141 32.48 -7.32 -0.06
N LYS A 142 32.01 -6.91 1.14
CA LYS A 142 32.84 -6.48 2.29
C LYS A 142 33.91 -7.49 2.66
N GLU A 143 33.49 -8.72 2.92
CA GLU A 143 34.39 -9.81 3.29
C GLU A 143 35.38 -10.12 2.17
N ARG A 144 34.92 -10.18 0.91
CA ARG A 144 35.78 -10.48 -0.25
C ARG A 144 36.92 -9.47 -0.43
N GLU A 145 36.67 -8.17 -0.27
CA GLU A 145 37.77 -7.19 -0.30
C GLU A 145 38.68 -7.27 0.91
N ARG A 146 38.17 -7.67 2.09
CA ARG A 146 39.02 -7.86 3.26
C ARG A 146 40.02 -9.00 3.00
N PHE A 147 39.55 -10.14 2.50
CA PHE A 147 40.41 -11.25 2.12
C PHE A 147 41.42 -10.86 1.04
N ARG A 148 40.98 -10.15 -0.02
CA ARG A 148 41.91 -9.62 -1.03
C ARG A 148 43.04 -8.76 -0.43
N ARG A 149 42.72 -7.91 0.56
CA ARG A 149 43.75 -7.08 1.24
C ARG A 149 44.70 -7.92 2.10
N ILE A 150 44.24 -9.03 2.66
CA ILE A 150 45.09 -9.96 3.43
C ILE A 150 46.04 -10.70 2.48
N ASP A 151 45.52 -11.24 1.37
CA ASP A 151 46.33 -11.98 0.38
C ASP A 151 47.44 -11.11 -0.22
N LEU A 152 47.14 -9.83 -0.49
CA LEU A 152 48.13 -8.86 -0.98
C LEU A 152 49.25 -8.59 0.05
N LYS A 153 48.92 -8.52 1.34
CA LYS A 153 49.92 -8.34 2.41
C LYS A 153 50.78 -9.59 2.58
N LEU A 154 50.18 -10.79 2.51
CA LEU A 154 50.91 -12.04 2.64
C LEU A 154 51.87 -12.25 1.46
N SER A 155 51.42 -12.00 0.24
CA SER A 155 52.24 -12.15 -0.97
C SER A 155 53.42 -11.17 -0.98
N GLY A 156 53.24 -9.96 -0.44
CA GLY A 156 54.32 -8.96 -0.34
C GLY A 156 55.39 -9.30 0.70
N MET A 157 55.08 -10.08 1.74
CA MET A 157 56.07 -10.54 2.73
C MET A 157 56.98 -11.65 2.22
N VAL A 158 56.58 -12.42 1.20
CA VAL A 158 57.38 -13.53 0.65
C VAL A 158 58.49 -13.03 -0.30
N VAL A 159 58.43 -11.77 -0.75
CA VAL A 159 59.35 -11.18 -1.73
C VAL A 159 60.48 -10.36 -1.07
N LEU A 160 60.52 -10.28 0.27
CA LEU A 160 61.53 -9.59 1.08
C LEU A 160 62.34 -10.58 1.90
#